data_AF-A0A2S5BFE7-F1
#
_entry.id   AF-A0A2S5BFE7-F1
#
_cell.length_a   1.000
_cell.length_b   1.000
_cell.length_c   1.000
_cell.angle_alpha   90.00
_cell.angle_beta   90.00
_cell.angle_gamma   90.00
#
_symmetry.space_group_name_H-M   'P 1'
#
loop_
_entity.id
_entity.type
_entity.pdbx_description
1 polymer ?
#
loop_
_entity_poly.entity_id
_entity_poly.type
_entity_poly.pdbx_seq_one_letter_code
_entity_poly.pdbx_strand_id
1 'polypeptide(L)'
;MRSAVLPILSPASTSGANNARVAHNVPIIVRRHFVELLTLSTLVAALVYFAIRKLHGKPRTGVGLAVERACGERHESLTPWLDALHGLEEKCPQLDADERAQIVANAKRQCGSWCLWDLDRNVKVGWHLSGDCFQPFSSPHECDQWWYQRPGLEGAVSSSDGSAPIQVDAGGSERLAEGEA
;
A
#
# COMPACT_ATOMS: atom_id res chain seq x y z
N MET A 1 24.60 -28.81 -0.02
CA MET A 1 25.39 -27.73 -0.63
C MET A 1 25.28 -27.85 -2.15
N ARG A 2 24.41 -27.06 -2.79
CA ARG A 2 24.31 -26.99 -4.26
C ARG A 2 24.20 -25.51 -4.63
N SER A 3 25.31 -24.94 -5.08
CA SER A 3 25.37 -23.58 -5.62
C SER A 3 24.76 -23.58 -7.01
N ALA A 4 23.72 -22.77 -7.21
CA ALA A 4 23.19 -22.45 -8.52
C ALA A 4 23.83 -21.14 -9.00
N VAL A 5 24.57 -21.22 -10.11
CA VAL A 5 25.17 -20.08 -10.81
C VAL A 5 24.13 -19.53 -11.78
N LEU A 6 23.74 -18.27 -11.62
CA LEU A 6 22.84 -17.57 -12.54
C LEU A 6 23.65 -16.86 -13.65
N PRO A 7 23.20 -16.91 -14.92
CA PRO A 7 23.87 -16.23 -16.03
C PRO A 7 23.59 -14.73 -16.06
N ILE A 8 24.65 -13.97 -16.34
CA ILE A 8 24.67 -12.52 -16.53
C ILE A 8 24.16 -12.22 -17.95
N LEU A 9 23.01 -11.57 -18.06
CA LEU A 9 22.48 -11.05 -19.33
C LEU A 9 23.04 -9.65 -19.58
N SER A 10 23.82 -9.50 -20.66
CA SER A 10 24.29 -8.22 -21.18
C SER A 10 23.15 -7.43 -21.84
N PRO A 11 23.10 -6.09 -21.69
CA PRO A 11 22.16 -5.27 -22.42
C PRO A 11 22.56 -5.09 -23.89
N ALA A 12 21.59 -5.28 -24.78
CA ALA A 12 21.70 -5.01 -26.20
C ALA A 12 21.77 -3.49 -26.44
N SER A 13 22.85 -3.07 -27.10
CA SER A 13 23.07 -1.70 -27.58
C SER A 13 22.31 -1.49 -28.90
N THR A 14 21.15 -0.85 -28.85
CA THR A 14 20.46 -0.34 -30.05
C THR A 14 20.96 1.05 -30.40
N SER A 15 21.87 1.07 -31.38
CA SER A 15 22.26 2.25 -32.14
C SER A 15 21.21 2.52 -33.22
N GLY A 16 20.68 3.74 -33.28
CA GLY A 16 19.93 4.21 -34.45
C GLY A 16 18.80 5.18 -34.14
N ALA A 17 19.03 6.47 -34.39
CA ALA A 17 18.18 7.34 -35.20
C ALA A 17 18.59 8.81 -34.97
N ASN A 18 19.33 9.34 -35.94
CA ASN A 18 19.68 10.75 -36.05
C ASN A 18 18.41 11.54 -36.42
N ASN A 19 17.70 12.06 -35.42
CA ASN A 19 16.69 13.09 -35.65
C ASN A 19 17.36 14.46 -35.62
N ALA A 20 17.48 15.06 -36.80
CA ALA A 20 17.89 16.43 -37.00
C ALA A 20 17.00 17.37 -36.18
N ARG A 21 17.53 17.86 -35.06
CA ARG A 21 16.91 18.92 -34.26
C ARG A 21 17.00 20.21 -35.04
N VAL A 22 15.86 20.67 -35.56
CA VAL A 22 15.63 22.08 -35.88
C VAL A 22 15.71 22.84 -34.56
N ALA A 23 16.87 23.41 -34.28
CA ALA A 23 17.11 24.25 -33.12
C ALA A 23 16.38 25.58 -33.32
N HIS A 24 15.11 25.62 -32.91
CA HIS A 24 14.43 26.88 -32.68
C HIS A 24 15.19 27.63 -31.59
N ASN A 25 15.83 28.73 -32.01
CA ASN A 25 16.61 29.64 -31.19
C ASN A 25 15.65 30.40 -30.26
N VAL A 26 15.16 29.72 -29.21
CA VAL A 26 14.37 30.35 -28.16
C VAL A 26 15.34 31.17 -27.31
N PRO A 27 15.13 32.49 -27.14
CA PRO A 27 16.05 33.34 -26.39
C PRO A 27 16.26 32.81 -24.98
N ILE A 28 17.53 32.54 -24.64
CA ILE A 28 18.01 31.94 -23.39
C ILE A 28 17.50 32.69 -22.14
N ILE A 29 17.20 33.98 -22.27
CA ILE A 29 16.72 34.85 -21.18
C ILE A 29 15.35 34.40 -20.65
N VAL A 30 14.47 33.83 -21.48
CA VAL A 30 13.11 33.43 -21.06
C VAL A 30 13.14 32.16 -20.18
N ARG A 31 14.15 31.29 -20.36
CA ARG A 31 14.24 30.02 -19.61
C ARG A 31 14.59 30.21 -18.14
N ARG A 32 15.43 31.20 -17.81
CA ARG A 32 15.86 31.42 -16.42
C ARG A 32 14.72 31.92 -15.54
N HIS A 33 13.97 32.90 -16.02
CA HIS A 33 12.83 33.45 -15.27
C HIS A 33 11.67 32.46 -15.14
N PHE A 34 11.46 31.58 -16.13
CA PHE A 34 10.42 30.55 -16.06
C PHE A 34 10.72 29.50 -14.98
N VAL A 35 12.00 29.10 -14.82
CA VAL A 35 12.41 28.17 -13.76
C VAL A 35 12.26 28.81 -12.37
N GLU A 36 12.65 30.08 -12.21
CA GLU A 36 12.48 30.80 -10.93
C GLU A 36 11.00 30.94 -10.54
N LEU A 37 10.12 31.27 -11.50
CA LEU A 37 8.66 31.35 -11.28
C LEU A 37 8.06 29.99 -10.89
N LEU A 38 8.48 28.90 -11.52
CA LEU A 38 8.03 27.55 -11.15
C LEU A 38 8.46 27.18 -9.73
N THR A 39 9.72 27.46 -9.35
CA THR A 39 10.20 27.18 -8.00
C THR A 39 9.45 27.97 -6.94
N LEU A 40 9.23 29.27 -7.16
CA LEU A 40 8.44 30.12 -6.27
C LEU A 40 6.99 29.63 -6.15
N SER A 41 6.36 29.25 -7.26
CA SER A 41 5.00 28.69 -7.24
C SER A 41 4.90 27.40 -6.42
N THR A 42 5.85 26.48 -6.59
CA THR A 42 5.88 25.23 -5.80
C THR A 42 6.12 25.48 -4.31
N LEU A 43 6.99 26.42 -3.95
CA LEU A 43 7.23 26.81 -2.56
C LEU A 43 5.98 27.42 -1.93
N VAL A 44 5.30 28.33 -2.63
CA VAL A 44 4.05 28.93 -2.15
C VAL A 44 2.97 27.87 -1.99
N ALA A 45 2.81 26.97 -2.96
CA ALA A 45 1.84 25.86 -2.86
C ALA A 45 2.15 24.93 -1.67
N ALA A 46 3.43 24.61 -1.44
CA ALA A 46 3.84 23.83 -0.28
C ALA A 46 3.55 24.57 1.04
N LEU A 47 3.90 25.85 1.15
CA LEU A 47 3.63 26.67 2.34
C LEU A 47 2.13 26.79 2.62
N VAL A 48 1.32 27.01 1.59
CA VAL A 48 -0.15 27.07 1.69
C VAL A 48 -0.69 25.70 2.13
N TYR A 49 -0.20 24.60 1.55
CA TYR A 49 -0.59 23.25 1.94
C TYR A 49 -0.28 22.95 3.41
N PHE A 50 0.91 23.34 3.87
CA PHE A 50 1.30 23.22 5.28
C PHE A 50 0.46 24.12 6.19
N ALA A 51 0.14 25.35 5.76
CA ALA A 51 -0.67 26.29 6.54
C ALA A 51 -2.15 25.88 6.64
N ILE A 52 -2.70 25.21 5.61
CA ILE A 52 -4.10 24.75 5.59
C ILE A 52 -4.27 23.45 6.39
N ARG A 53 -3.21 22.62 6.50
CA ARG A 53 -3.22 21.46 7.39
C ARG A 53 -3.12 21.91 8.85
N LYS A 54 -4.23 22.43 9.40
CA LYS A 54 -4.43 22.48 10.84
C LYS A 54 -4.51 21.04 11.34
N LEU A 55 -3.38 20.54 11.83
CA LEU A 55 -3.37 19.37 12.70
C LEU A 55 -4.21 19.71 13.94
N HIS A 56 -5.07 18.77 14.33
CA HIS A 56 -5.93 18.93 15.51
C HIS A 56 -5.15 18.60 16.80
N GLY A 57 -4.19 17.68 16.71
CA GLY A 57 -3.39 17.20 17.83
C GLY A 57 -2.13 18.02 18.09
N LYS A 58 -1.43 17.63 19.17
CA LYS A 58 -0.08 18.13 19.46
C LYS A 58 0.90 17.60 18.41
N PRO A 59 2.00 18.32 18.10
CA PRO A 59 3.05 17.80 17.23
C PRO A 59 3.58 16.47 17.74
N ARG A 60 3.60 15.45 16.88
CA ARG A 60 4.07 14.10 17.21
C ARG A 60 5.50 13.88 16.71
N THR A 61 6.20 12.95 17.33
CA THR A 61 7.53 12.47 16.91
C THR A 61 7.52 10.96 16.72
N GLY A 62 8.61 10.41 16.17
CA GLY A 62 8.80 8.97 16.02
C GLY A 62 7.69 8.27 15.23
N VAL A 63 7.14 7.19 15.80
CA VAL A 63 6.08 6.36 15.21
C VAL A 63 4.82 7.16 14.90
N GLY A 64 4.34 7.97 15.85
CA GLY A 64 3.15 8.80 15.68
C GLY A 64 3.25 9.72 14.47
N LEU A 65 4.41 10.36 14.28
CA LEU A 65 4.69 11.21 13.12
C LEU A 65 4.72 10.41 11.81
N ALA A 66 5.26 9.20 11.83
CA ALA A 66 5.32 8.36 10.63
C ALA A 66 3.93 7.93 10.16
N VAL A 67 3.02 7.61 11.09
CA VAL A 67 1.62 7.28 10.75
C VAL A 67 0.84 8.54 10.37
N GLU A 68 1.04 9.64 11.09
CA GLU A 68 0.42 10.94 10.77
C GLU A 68 0.78 11.40 9.35
N ARG A 69 2.02 11.20 8.90
CA ARG A 69 2.41 11.51 7.51
C ARG A 69 1.67 10.67 6.47
N ALA A 70 1.40 9.40 6.79
CA ALA A 70 0.69 8.48 5.89
C ALA A 70 -0.81 8.80 5.84
N CYS A 71 -1.43 9.04 7.01
CA CYS A 71 -2.87 9.19 7.14
C CYS A 71 -3.36 10.64 7.02
N GLY A 72 -2.53 11.59 7.44
CA GLY A 72 -2.94 12.94 7.84
C GLY A 72 -3.74 12.92 9.15
N GLU A 73 -4.07 14.09 9.66
CA GLU A 73 -5.03 14.29 10.75
C GLU A 73 -6.25 15.05 10.21
N ARG A 74 -7.08 14.36 9.41
CA ARG A 74 -8.14 15.00 8.62
C ARG A 74 -9.36 15.40 9.45
N HIS A 75 -9.57 14.72 10.57
CA HIS A 75 -10.72 14.88 11.46
C HIS A 75 -10.25 14.75 12.91
N GLU A 76 -10.93 15.44 13.82
CA GLU A 76 -10.62 15.45 15.25
C GLU A 76 -10.65 14.03 15.87
N SER A 77 -11.52 13.15 15.39
CA SER A 77 -11.62 11.75 15.85
C SER A 77 -10.37 10.92 15.57
N LEU A 78 -9.49 11.37 14.67
CA LEU A 78 -8.23 10.70 14.36
C LEU A 78 -7.12 11.03 15.37
N THR A 79 -7.27 12.15 16.10
CA THR A 79 -6.33 12.60 17.14
C THR A 79 -6.08 11.53 18.21
N PRO A 80 -7.10 10.98 18.90
CA PRO A 80 -6.86 9.95 19.93
C PRO A 80 -6.22 8.68 19.37
N TRP A 81 -6.56 8.32 18.13
CA TRP A 81 -5.97 7.16 17.45
C TRP A 81 -4.49 7.37 17.13
N LEU A 82 -4.12 8.55 16.63
CA LEU A 82 -2.71 8.93 16.39
C LEU A 82 -1.93 9.07 17.70
N ASP A 83 -2.56 9.56 18.77
CA ASP A 83 -1.94 9.70 20.09
C ASP A 83 -1.66 8.33 20.73
N ALA A 84 -2.55 7.35 20.56
CA ALA A 84 -2.30 5.97 20.98
C ALA A 84 -1.10 5.35 20.24
N LEU A 85 -0.97 5.59 18.93
CA LEU A 85 0.19 5.14 18.15
C LEU A 85 1.48 5.87 18.52
N HIS A 86 1.40 7.15 18.86
CA HIS A 86 2.56 7.91 19.35
C HIS A 86 3.04 7.36 20.71
N GLY A 87 2.12 7.02 21.60
CA GLY A 87 2.41 6.46 22.93
C GLY A 87 2.60 4.94 22.99
N LEU A 88 2.74 4.25 21.84
CA LEU A 88 2.70 2.79 21.77
C LEU A 88 3.78 2.11 22.62
N GLU A 89 4.98 2.69 22.73
CA GLU A 89 6.07 2.10 23.54
C GLU A 89 5.83 2.25 25.05
N GLU A 90 5.28 3.38 25.48
CA GLU A 90 5.08 3.72 26.89
C GLU A 90 3.76 3.15 27.44
N LYS A 91 2.68 3.25 26.66
CA LYS A 91 1.32 2.92 27.09
C LYS A 91 0.94 1.45 26.85
N CYS A 92 1.72 0.75 26.03
CA CYS A 92 1.52 -0.68 25.72
C CYS A 92 2.75 -1.53 26.06
N PRO A 93 3.12 -1.65 27.35
CA PRO A 93 4.30 -2.40 27.76
C PRO A 93 4.21 -3.90 27.46
N GLN A 94 3.01 -4.43 27.24
CA GLN A 94 2.78 -5.84 26.92
C GLN A 94 3.12 -6.22 25.48
N LEU A 95 3.20 -5.24 24.57
CA LEU A 95 3.52 -5.48 23.16
C LEU A 95 5.04 -5.55 23.01
N ASP A 96 5.53 -6.57 22.32
CA ASP A 96 6.95 -6.64 21.99
C ASP A 96 7.32 -5.67 20.83
N ALA A 97 8.60 -5.64 20.46
CA ALA A 97 9.07 -4.75 19.40
C ALA A 97 8.53 -5.12 18.01
N ASP A 98 8.37 -6.41 17.73
CA ASP A 98 7.92 -6.92 16.43
C ASP A 98 6.42 -6.67 16.26
N GLU A 99 5.63 -6.92 17.31
CA GLU A 99 4.20 -6.63 17.35
C GLU A 99 3.93 -5.14 17.18
N ARG A 100 4.71 -4.28 17.86
CA ARG A 100 4.63 -2.82 17.67
C ARG A 100 4.96 -2.42 16.23
N ALA A 101 6.01 -2.98 15.64
CA ALA A 101 6.35 -2.71 14.25
C ALA A 101 5.22 -3.14 13.30
N GLN A 102 4.58 -4.29 13.57
CA GLN A 102 3.46 -4.80 12.79
C GLN A 102 2.21 -3.90 12.91
N ILE A 103 1.88 -3.42 14.12
CA ILE A 103 0.82 -2.43 14.34
C ILE A 103 1.08 -1.17 13.51
N VAL A 104 2.30 -0.64 13.54
CA VAL A 104 2.66 0.58 12.78
C VAL A 104 2.54 0.37 11.27
N ALA A 105 2.97 -0.79 10.76
CA ALA A 105 2.84 -1.13 9.35
C ALA A 105 1.37 -1.23 8.91
N ASN A 106 0.53 -1.89 9.71
CA ASN A 106 -0.90 -2.02 9.44
C ASN A 106 -1.64 -0.69 9.57
N ALA A 107 -1.31 0.14 10.57
CA ALA A 107 -1.95 1.43 10.85
C ALA A 107 -1.80 2.41 9.68
N LYS A 108 -0.64 2.43 9.02
CA LYS A 108 -0.41 3.26 7.82
C LYS A 108 -1.35 2.93 6.66
N ARG A 109 -1.98 1.74 6.66
CA ARG A 109 -2.90 1.27 5.62
C ARG A 109 -4.37 1.29 6.05
N GLN A 110 -4.64 1.48 7.34
CA GLN A 110 -5.96 1.38 7.96
C GLN A 110 -6.18 2.61 8.87
N CYS A 111 -6.03 3.79 8.27
CA CYS A 111 -6.03 5.07 8.98
C CYS A 111 -7.33 5.30 9.75
N GLY A 112 -7.24 5.43 11.08
CA GLY A 112 -8.38 5.72 11.94
C GLY A 112 -9.29 4.52 12.26
N SER A 113 -8.89 3.32 11.84
CA SER A 113 -9.62 2.11 12.20
C SER A 113 -9.37 1.76 13.67
N TRP A 114 -10.43 1.75 14.47
CA TRP A 114 -10.39 1.27 15.85
C TRP A 114 -10.01 -0.22 15.94
N CYS A 115 -10.45 -1.00 14.94
CA CYS A 115 -10.05 -2.39 14.73
C CYS A 115 -9.00 -2.45 13.62
N LEU A 116 -7.75 -2.68 14.00
CA LEU A 116 -6.61 -2.78 13.11
C LEU A 116 -6.37 -4.24 12.73
N TRP A 117 -6.71 -4.62 11.50
CA TRP A 117 -6.54 -5.99 11.03
C TRP A 117 -5.09 -6.31 10.72
N ASP A 118 -4.67 -7.55 11.00
CA ASP A 118 -3.42 -8.08 10.47
C ASP A 118 -3.56 -8.32 8.96
N LEU A 119 -2.84 -7.53 8.16
CA LEU A 119 -2.91 -7.61 6.70
C LEU A 119 -2.06 -8.75 6.13
N ASP A 120 -1.17 -9.35 6.92
CA ASP A 120 -0.35 -10.50 6.52
C ASP A 120 -1.09 -11.83 6.69
N ARG A 121 -2.17 -11.83 7.48
CA ARG A 121 -2.98 -13.02 7.78
C ARG A 121 -4.37 -12.91 7.18
N ASN A 122 -4.81 -13.94 6.45
CA ASN A 122 -6.17 -14.02 5.92
C ASN A 122 -7.16 -14.64 6.93
N VAL A 123 -7.06 -14.24 8.19
CA VAL A 123 -7.96 -14.65 9.29
C VAL A 123 -8.35 -13.42 10.10
N LYS A 124 -9.46 -13.50 10.84
CA LYS A 124 -9.99 -12.41 11.67
C LYS A 124 -9.19 -12.24 12.97
N VAL A 125 -7.98 -11.69 12.83
CA VAL A 125 -7.06 -11.37 13.92
C VAL A 125 -6.48 -9.98 13.70
N GLY A 126 -6.04 -9.35 14.77
CA GLY A 126 -5.44 -8.02 14.73
C GLY A 126 -5.38 -7.39 16.10
N TRP A 127 -5.50 -6.07 16.15
CA TRP A 127 -5.47 -5.29 17.38
C TRP A 127 -6.64 -4.32 17.43
N HIS A 128 -7.29 -4.19 18.58
CA HIS A 128 -8.30 -3.18 18.80
C HIS A 128 -7.75 -2.12 19.75
N LEU A 129 -8.08 -0.86 19.50
CA LEU A 129 -7.75 0.23 20.40
C LEU A 129 -8.65 0.13 21.64
N SER A 130 -8.06 0.10 22.83
CA SER A 130 -8.75 0.06 24.11
C SER A 130 -8.12 1.08 25.05
N GLY A 131 -8.84 2.18 25.30
CA GLY A 131 -8.27 3.37 25.93
C GLY A 131 -7.16 3.95 25.06
N ASP A 132 -5.93 3.96 25.59
CA ASP A 132 -4.76 4.51 24.90
C ASP A 132 -3.83 3.43 24.32
N CYS A 133 -4.27 2.17 24.31
CA CYS A 133 -3.42 1.05 23.94
C CYS A 133 -4.09 0.03 23.01
N PHE A 134 -3.30 -0.51 22.08
CA PHE A 134 -3.75 -1.59 21.19
C PHE A 134 -3.66 -2.95 21.90
N GLN A 135 -4.75 -3.69 21.88
CA GLN A 135 -4.86 -5.03 22.46
C GLN A 135 -5.08 -6.06 21.35
N PRO A 136 -4.31 -7.16 21.31
CA PRO A 136 -4.49 -8.18 20.29
C PRO A 136 -5.84 -8.88 20.48
N PHE A 137 -6.47 -9.24 19.36
CA PHE A 137 -7.70 -10.03 19.38
C PHE A 137 -7.69 -11.11 18.29
N SER A 138 -8.54 -12.11 18.51
CA SER A 138 -8.91 -13.12 17.53
C SER A 138 -10.42 -13.34 17.56
N SER A 139 -11.02 -13.62 16.41
CA SER A 139 -12.44 -13.97 16.33
C SER A 139 -12.79 -15.16 17.26
N PRO A 140 -13.94 -15.13 17.96
CA PRO A 140 -14.99 -14.11 17.90
C PRO A 140 -14.63 -12.81 18.63
N HIS A 141 -14.85 -11.67 17.99
CA HIS A 141 -14.60 -10.34 18.57
C HIS A 141 -15.58 -9.30 18.03
N GLU A 142 -15.82 -8.20 18.75
CA GLU A 142 -16.69 -7.10 18.29
C GLU A 142 -16.20 -6.49 16.97
N CYS A 143 -14.90 -6.60 16.70
CA CYS A 143 -14.30 -6.15 15.45
C CYS A 143 -14.81 -6.90 14.22
N ASP A 144 -15.32 -8.13 14.38
CA ASP A 144 -15.74 -8.99 13.28
C ASP A 144 -16.81 -8.33 12.39
N GLN A 145 -17.59 -7.40 12.94
CA GLN A 145 -18.60 -6.64 12.20
C GLN A 145 -18.00 -5.69 11.16
N TRP A 146 -16.76 -5.23 11.33
CA TRP A 146 -16.04 -4.35 10.39
C TRP A 146 -14.99 -5.08 9.54
N TRP A 147 -15.02 -6.43 9.51
CA TRP A 147 -14.10 -7.20 8.68
C TRP A 147 -14.13 -6.76 7.21
N TYR A 148 -15.30 -6.40 6.68
CA TYR A 148 -15.49 -5.93 5.31
C TYR A 148 -14.68 -4.66 4.96
N GLN A 149 -14.22 -3.90 5.97
CA GLN A 149 -13.39 -2.71 5.77
C GLN A 149 -11.90 -3.04 5.65
N ARG A 150 -11.48 -4.29 5.86
CA ARG A 150 -10.08 -4.71 5.76
C ARG A 150 -9.56 -4.53 4.33
N PRO A 151 -8.49 -3.74 4.12
CA PRO A 151 -7.87 -3.57 2.81
C PRO A 151 -7.49 -4.91 2.15
N GLY A 152 -7.79 -5.04 0.85
CA GLY A 152 -7.44 -6.21 0.04
C GLY A 152 -8.47 -7.35 0.04
N LEU A 153 -9.61 -7.20 0.70
CA LEU A 153 -10.71 -8.19 0.61
C LEU A 153 -11.43 -8.19 -0.75
N GLU A 154 -11.41 -7.07 -1.46
CA GLU A 154 -12.15 -6.88 -2.73
C GLU A 154 -11.74 -7.88 -3.84
N GLY A 155 -10.52 -8.43 -3.78
CA GLY A 155 -10.03 -9.42 -4.74
C GLY A 155 -10.31 -10.88 -4.37
N ALA A 156 -10.68 -11.19 -3.12
CA ALA A 156 -10.85 -12.57 -2.66
C ALA A 156 -12.22 -13.17 -3.05
N VAL A 157 -13.18 -12.33 -3.46
CA VAL A 157 -14.57 -12.75 -3.76
C VAL A 157 -14.82 -12.91 -5.27
N SER A 158 -13.83 -12.69 -6.13
CA SER A 158 -14.02 -12.64 -7.60
C SER A 158 -13.24 -13.72 -8.37
N SER A 159 -12.87 -14.84 -7.76
CA SER A 159 -12.20 -15.95 -8.45
C SER A 159 -12.99 -17.27 -8.44
N SER A 160 -14.29 -17.22 -8.12
CA SER A 160 -15.19 -18.38 -8.22
C SER A 160 -16.11 -18.37 -9.44
N ASP A 161 -15.91 -17.45 -10.40
CA ASP A 161 -16.49 -17.64 -11.73
C ASP A 161 -15.66 -18.69 -12.47
N GLY A 162 -16.05 -19.94 -12.23
CA GLY A 162 -15.67 -21.11 -12.98
C GLY A 162 -16.11 -21.01 -14.43
N SER A 163 -15.43 -20.18 -15.22
CA SER A 163 -15.28 -20.47 -16.65
C SER A 163 -14.27 -21.60 -16.76
N ALA A 164 -14.75 -22.83 -16.52
CA ALA A 164 -14.10 -24.00 -17.08
C ALA A 164 -13.91 -23.72 -18.58
N PRO A 165 -12.69 -23.87 -19.13
CA PRO A 165 -12.52 -23.78 -20.57
C PRO A 165 -13.41 -24.86 -21.19
N ILE A 166 -14.39 -24.44 -21.99
CA ILE A 166 -15.12 -25.34 -22.87
C ILE A 166 -14.07 -25.94 -23.80
N GLN A 167 -13.61 -27.15 -23.50
CA GLN A 167 -12.91 -27.98 -24.47
C GLN A 167 -13.95 -28.35 -25.52
N VAL A 168 -13.95 -27.59 -26.61
CA VAL A 168 -14.65 -27.98 -27.83
C VAL A 168 -13.78 -29.05 -28.46
N ASP A 169 -14.04 -30.32 -28.10
CA ASP A 169 -13.45 -31.47 -28.76
C ASP A 169 -14.00 -31.56 -30.19
N ALA A 170 -13.33 -30.84 -31.08
CA ALA A 170 -13.53 -30.95 -32.51
C ALA A 170 -12.81 -32.20 -33.02
N GLY A 171 -13.61 -33.24 -33.26
CA GLY A 171 -13.42 -34.09 -34.43
C GLY A 171 -12.53 -35.32 -34.26
N GLY A 172 -13.20 -36.47 -34.34
CA GLY A 172 -12.95 -37.41 -35.43
C GLY A 172 -11.87 -38.46 -35.23
N SER A 173 -12.27 -39.73 -35.24
CA SER A 173 -12.02 -40.62 -36.39
C SER A 173 -12.38 -42.05 -36.00
N GLU A 174 -13.27 -42.63 -36.81
CA GLU A 174 -13.53 -44.06 -36.91
C GLU A 174 -12.24 -44.90 -36.93
N ARG A 175 -12.31 -46.06 -36.27
CA ARG A 175 -11.78 -47.31 -36.84
C ARG A 175 -12.46 -48.54 -36.22
N LEU A 176 -13.28 -49.18 -37.05
CA LEU A 176 -13.58 -50.61 -36.98
C LEU A 176 -12.28 -51.44 -37.10
N ALA A 177 -12.20 -52.52 -36.33
CA ALA A 177 -11.69 -53.85 -36.71
C ALA A 177 -12.02 -54.81 -35.56
N GLU A 178 -12.88 -55.82 -35.77
CA GLU A 178 -12.50 -57.24 -35.98
C GLU A 178 -11.86 -57.84 -34.71
N GLY A 179 -12.41 -58.84 -34.03
CA GLY A 179 -12.86 -60.14 -34.54
C GLY A 179 -11.91 -61.22 -33.99
N GLU A 180 -12.46 -62.39 -33.61
CA GLU A 180 -11.78 -63.65 -33.21
C GLU A 180 -11.14 -63.67 -31.80
N ALA A 181 -11.27 -64.72 -30.98
CA ALA A 181 -12.03 -65.97 -31.01
C ALA A 181 -12.13 -66.49 -29.56
#